data_AF-A0A2D4FQ50-F1
#
_entry.id   AF-A0A2D4FQ50-F1
#
_cell.length_a   1.000
_cell.length_b   1.000
_cell.length_c   1.000
_cell.angle_alpha   90.00
_cell.angle_beta   90.00
_cell.angle_gamma   90.00
#
_symmetry.space_group_name_H-M   'P 1'
#
loop_
_entity.id
_entity.type
_entity.pdbx_description
1 polymer ?
#
loop_
_entity_poly.entity_id
_entity_poly.type
_entity_poly.pdbx_seq_one_letter_code
_entity_poly.pdbx_strand_id
1 'polypeptide(L)'
;EKDKEQRDRICSEDEDDDDKGGKRIMGPRKKFQWNDEIRDLLCQGVKMKLDGYDVEKNKAQSMEDCVKTFLDAEVKPLWPKGWMQARTLFKESRKVHSHLTSIP
;
A
#
# COMPACT_ATOMS: atom_id res chain seq x y z
N GLU A 1 8.81 8.91 25.31
CA GLU A 1 8.27 7.59 24.89
C GLU A 1 7.22 7.71 23.79
N LYS A 2 6.26 8.65 23.90
CA LYS A 2 5.25 8.93 22.86
C LYS A 2 5.79 9.35 21.48
N ASP A 3 6.95 10.00 21.38
CA ASP A 3 7.54 10.41 20.10
C ASP A 3 8.02 9.26 19.21
N LYS A 4 8.32 8.10 19.79
CA LYS A 4 8.86 6.95 19.04
C LYS A 4 7.77 6.30 18.20
N GLU A 5 6.61 6.04 18.80
CA GLU A 5 5.46 5.42 18.14
C GLU A 5 4.86 6.31 17.04
N GLN A 6 4.89 7.64 17.22
CA GLN A 6 4.45 8.56 16.19
C GLN A 6 5.40 8.53 14.97
N ARG A 7 6.71 8.46 15.19
CA ARG A 7 7.71 8.39 14.12
C ARG A 7 7.64 7.08 13.32
N ASP A 8 7.33 5.97 13.98
CA ASP A 8 7.14 4.67 13.32
C ASP A 8 5.85 4.63 12.48
N ARG A 9 4.78 5.36 12.87
CA ARG A 9 3.62 5.58 11.99
C ARG A 9 3.95 6.44 10.76
N ILE A 10 4.88 7.39 10.86
CA ILE A 10 5.13 8.41 9.82
C ILE A 10 5.96 7.88 8.63
N CYS A 11 6.79 6.85 8.83
CA CYS A 11 7.62 6.27 7.78
C CYS A 11 7.13 4.90 7.34
N SER A 12 7.20 4.63 6.03
CA SER A 12 7.09 3.27 5.50
C SER A 12 8.09 2.35 6.22
N GLU A 13 7.55 1.33 6.89
CA GLU A 13 8.31 0.25 7.51
C GLU A 13 8.79 -0.72 6.42
N ASP A 14 10.04 -1.13 6.52
CA ASP A 14 10.84 -1.68 5.44
C ASP A 14 10.95 -3.20 5.57
N GLU A 15 10.29 -3.95 4.68
CA GLU A 15 10.59 -5.37 4.48
C GLU A 15 10.43 -5.79 3.01
N ASP A 16 11.57 -6.22 2.49
CA ASP A 16 11.86 -6.95 1.25
C ASP A 16 11.42 -6.35 -0.09
N ASP A 17 12.45 -5.92 -0.81
CA ASP A 17 12.45 -5.61 -2.23
C ASP A 17 12.48 -6.95 -2.98
N ASP A 18 11.34 -7.37 -3.53
CA ASP A 18 11.20 -8.59 -4.37
C ASP A 18 11.80 -8.37 -5.77
N ASP A 19 12.91 -7.62 -5.87
CA ASP A 19 13.69 -7.52 -7.10
C ASP A 19 14.62 -8.74 -7.15
N LYS A 20 14.12 -9.78 -7.83
CA LYS A 20 14.90 -10.90 -8.37
C LYS A 20 16.28 -10.40 -8.85
N GLY A 21 17.30 -10.68 -8.06
CA GLY A 21 18.70 -10.63 -8.50
C GLY A 21 19.37 -9.26 -8.43
N GLY A 22 19.11 -8.45 -7.40
CA GLY A 22 19.86 -7.20 -7.16
C GLY A 22 20.58 -7.20 -5.81
N LYS A 23 21.89 -6.98 -5.80
CA LYS A 23 22.69 -6.79 -4.57
C LYS A 23 21.96 -5.90 -3.55
N ARG A 24 21.79 -6.40 -2.33
CA ARG A 24 21.19 -5.65 -1.20
C ARG A 24 21.80 -4.25 -1.14
N ILE A 25 21.00 -3.22 -1.44
CA ILE A 25 21.45 -1.82 -1.36
C ILE A 25 21.58 -1.47 0.13
N MET A 26 22.77 -1.66 0.68
CA MET A 26 23.17 -1.17 2.01
C MET A 26 23.53 0.32 1.89
N GLY A 27 22.50 1.17 1.82
CA GLY A 27 22.64 2.62 1.79
C GLY A 27 21.40 3.32 2.37
N PRO A 28 21.46 4.65 2.62
CA PRO A 28 20.31 5.40 3.11
C PRO A 28 19.09 5.20 2.19
N ARG A 29 18.03 4.60 2.74
CA ARG A 29 16.83 4.25 1.98
C ARG A 29 15.89 5.45 1.86
N LYS A 30 15.20 5.54 0.73
CA LYS A 30 14.15 6.52 0.49
C LYS A 30 12.96 6.17 1.39
N LYS A 31 12.56 7.10 2.26
CA LYS A 31 11.37 6.95 3.10
C LYS A 31 10.37 8.03 2.75
N PHE A 32 9.23 7.62 2.22
CA PHE A 32 8.10 8.51 2.05
C PHE A 32 7.53 8.90 3.41
N GLN A 33 7.30 10.19 3.62
CA GLN A 33 6.67 10.72 4.83
C GLN A 33 5.16 10.72 4.62
N TRP A 34 4.45 9.90 5.36
CA TRP A 34 3.00 9.87 5.32
C TRP A 34 2.40 10.95 6.21
N ASN A 35 1.49 11.74 5.66
CA ASN A 35 0.61 12.61 6.41
C ASN A 35 -0.84 12.11 6.32
N ASP A 36 -1.72 12.72 7.12
CA ASP A 36 -3.12 12.26 7.20
C ASP A 36 -3.88 12.50 5.90
N GLU A 37 -3.58 13.58 5.19
CA GLU A 37 -4.18 13.92 3.89
C GLU A 37 -3.89 12.82 2.84
N ILE A 38 -2.62 12.43 2.68
CA ILE A 38 -2.22 11.42 1.69
C ILE A 38 -2.78 10.05 2.07
N ARG A 39 -2.80 9.71 3.38
CA ARG A 39 -3.46 8.47 3.85
C ARG A 39 -4.95 8.48 3.54
N ASP A 40 -5.59 9.62 3.69
CA ASP A 40 -7.01 9.73 3.42
C ASP A 40 -7.32 9.60 1.93
N LEU A 41 -6.57 10.30 1.08
CA LEU A 41 -6.66 10.19 -0.37
C LEU A 41 -6.43 8.74 -0.85
N LEU A 42 -5.41 8.06 -0.33
CA LEU A 42 -5.17 6.64 -0.64
C LEU A 42 -6.39 5.78 -0.31
N CYS A 43 -6.96 5.97 0.88
CA CYS A 43 -8.10 5.18 1.33
C CYS A 43 -9.37 5.48 0.53
N GLN A 44 -9.60 6.73 0.16
CA GLN A 44 -10.70 7.10 -0.74
C GLN A 44 -10.55 6.43 -2.10
N GLY A 45 -9.34 6.44 -2.69
CA GLY A 45 -9.08 5.78 -3.96
C GLY A 45 -9.32 4.27 -3.92
N VAL A 46 -8.85 3.58 -2.87
CA VAL A 46 -9.10 2.14 -2.67
C VAL A 46 -10.59 1.85 -2.48
N LYS A 47 -11.30 2.68 -1.70
CA LYS A 47 -12.74 2.53 -1.52
C LYS A 47 -13.48 2.66 -2.84
N MET A 48 -13.19 3.69 -3.63
CA MET A 48 -13.80 3.89 -4.96
C MET A 48 -13.55 2.71 -5.90
N LYS A 49 -12.34 2.11 -5.87
CA LYS A 49 -12.02 0.93 -6.69
C LYS A 49 -12.86 -0.28 -6.26
N LEU A 50 -13.03 -0.49 -4.96
CA LEU A 50 -13.85 -1.59 -4.41
C LEU A 50 -15.34 -1.40 -4.72
N ASP A 51 -15.86 -0.18 -4.57
CA ASP A 51 -17.23 0.16 -4.92
C ASP A 51 -17.51 -0.11 -6.41
N GLY A 52 -16.55 0.17 -7.30
CA GLY A 52 -16.65 -0.16 -8.73
C GLY A 52 -16.53 -1.66 -9.04
N TYR A 53 -15.73 -2.41 -8.27
CA TYR A 53 -15.55 -3.85 -8.46
C TYR A 53 -16.83 -4.66 -8.15
N ASP A 54 -17.61 -4.25 -7.14
CA ASP A 54 -18.91 -4.88 -6.83
C ASP A 54 -19.90 -4.74 -8.00
N VAL A 55 -19.85 -3.60 -8.70
CA VAL A 55 -20.70 -3.32 -9.86
C VAL A 55 -20.33 -4.19 -11.07
N GLU A 56 -19.04 -4.50 -11.26
CA GLU A 56 -18.54 -5.23 -12.44
C GLU A 56 -18.53 -6.77 -12.28
N LYS A 57 -18.79 -7.29 -11.07
CA LYS A 57 -18.87 -8.74 -10.73
C LYS A 57 -17.86 -9.62 -11.45
N ASN A 58 -16.59 -9.21 -11.47
CA ASN A 58 -15.50 -9.98 -12.02
C ASN A 58 -15.07 -11.10 -11.05
N LYS A 59 -15.93 -12.11 -10.87
CA LYS A 59 -15.86 -13.19 -9.85
C LYS A 59 -14.61 -14.10 -9.91
N ALA A 60 -13.73 -13.90 -10.88
CA ALA A 60 -12.53 -14.73 -11.06
C ALA A 60 -11.36 -14.32 -10.15
N GLN A 61 -11.34 -13.08 -9.67
CA GLN A 61 -10.26 -12.55 -8.83
C GLN A 61 -10.73 -12.37 -7.38
N SER A 62 -9.89 -12.66 -6.39
CA SER A 62 -10.24 -12.35 -5.00
C SER A 62 -10.24 -10.83 -4.79
N MET A 63 -11.03 -10.35 -3.82
CA MET A 63 -11.08 -8.92 -3.51
C MET A 63 -9.71 -8.40 -3.04
N GLU A 64 -8.94 -9.24 -2.34
CA GLU A 64 -7.56 -8.95 -1.97
C GLU A 64 -6.66 -8.78 -3.19
N ASP A 65 -6.74 -9.69 -4.16
CA ASP A 65 -5.95 -9.58 -5.39
C ASP A 65 -6.35 -8.35 -6.20
N CYS A 66 -7.64 -8.00 -6.24
CA CYS A 66 -8.10 -6.77 -6.91
C CYS A 66 -7.41 -5.53 -6.32
N VAL A 67 -7.41 -5.40 -4.98
CA VAL A 67 -6.74 -4.29 -4.29
C VAL A 67 -5.23 -4.33 -4.55
N LYS A 68 -4.58 -5.50 -4.46
CA LYS A 68 -3.14 -5.63 -4.72
C LYS A 68 -2.77 -5.21 -6.15
N THR A 69 -3.52 -5.67 -7.14
CA THR A 69 -3.30 -5.31 -8.56
C THR A 69 -3.48 -3.82 -8.78
N PHE A 70 -4.54 -3.21 -8.24
CA PHE A 70 -4.76 -1.77 -8.32
C PHE A 70 -3.61 -0.97 -7.70
N LEU A 71 -3.20 -1.36 -6.49
CA LEU A 71 -2.13 -0.66 -5.78
C LEU A 71 -0.78 -0.77 -6.50
N ASP A 72 -0.46 -1.92 -7.09
CA ASP A 72 0.81 -2.09 -7.80
C ASP A 72 0.81 -1.44 -9.19
N ALA A 73 -0.30 -1.51 -9.93
CA ALA A 73 -0.39 -1.04 -11.31
C ALA A 73 -0.73 0.44 -11.47
N GLU A 74 -1.56 1.01 -10.57
CA GLU A 74 -2.10 2.36 -10.73
C GLU A 74 -1.59 3.33 -9.65
N VAL A 75 -1.51 2.88 -8.39
CA VAL A 75 -1.17 3.77 -7.27
C VAL A 75 0.34 3.88 -7.05
N LYS A 76 1.07 2.76 -6.99
CA LYS A 76 2.54 2.74 -6.80
C LYS A 76 3.30 3.58 -7.84
N PRO A 77 2.93 3.64 -9.13
CA PRO A 77 3.60 4.49 -10.11
C PRO A 77 3.49 6.00 -9.87
N LEU A 78 2.64 6.46 -8.95
CA LEU A 78 2.59 7.88 -8.54
C LEU A 78 3.90 8.32 -7.84
N TRP A 79 4.70 7.36 -7.38
CA TRP A 79 6.00 7.63 -6.76
C TRP A 79 7.16 7.23 -7.68
N PRO A 80 8.32 7.93 -7.62
CA PRO A 80 9.50 7.51 -8.36
C PRO A 80 9.99 6.11 -7.90
N LYS A 81 10.70 5.40 -8.78
CA LYS A 81 11.20 4.04 -8.48
C LYS A 81 11.95 3.98 -7.14
N GLY A 82 11.57 3.00 -6.32
CA GLY A 82 12.16 2.72 -5.00
C GLY A 82 11.71 3.66 -3.87
N TRP A 83 10.70 4.52 -4.09
CA TRP A 83 10.09 5.32 -3.02
C TRP A 83 8.87 4.67 -2.38
N MET A 84 8.20 3.78 -3.10
CA MET A 84 6.95 3.17 -2.67
C MET A 84 6.88 1.69 -3.05
N GLN A 85 6.21 0.91 -2.20
CA GLN A 85 5.94 -0.50 -2.38
C GLN A 85 4.43 -0.75 -2.30
N ALA A 86 3.92 -1.69 -3.11
CA ALA A 86 2.52 -2.08 -3.06
C ALA A 86 2.12 -2.62 -1.67
N ARG A 87 3.03 -3.33 -0.98
CA ARG A 87 2.83 -3.81 0.40
C ARG A 87 2.62 -2.66 1.39
N THR A 88 3.40 -1.58 1.28
CA THR A 88 3.20 -0.37 2.12
C THR A 88 1.85 0.25 1.86
N LEU A 89 1.49 0.46 0.58
CA LEU A 89 0.18 1.01 0.21
C LEU A 89 -0.94 0.14 0.77
N PHE A 90 -0.82 -1.18 0.64
CA PHE A 90 -1.81 -2.13 1.15
C PHE A 90 -1.95 -2.04 2.68
N LYS A 91 -0.83 -1.92 3.41
CA LYS A 91 -0.84 -1.74 4.88
C LYS A 91 -1.54 -0.44 5.29
N GLU A 92 -1.26 0.66 4.61
CA GLU A 92 -1.81 2.00 4.89
C GLU A 92 -3.31 2.09 4.53
N SER A 93 -3.76 1.40 3.48
CA SER A 93 -5.17 1.40 3.08
C SER A 93 -6.07 0.46 3.88
N ARG A 94 -5.51 -0.37 4.79
CA ARG A 94 -6.28 -1.41 5.52
C ARG A 94 -7.54 -0.89 6.21
N LYS A 95 -7.58 0.38 6.61
CA LYS A 95 -8.74 0.99 7.30
C LYS A 95 -10.05 0.84 6.49
N VAL A 96 -10.00 0.70 5.17
CA VAL A 96 -11.20 0.59 4.31
C VAL A 96 -11.49 -0.82 3.80
N HIS A 97 -10.54 -1.76 3.88
CA HIS A 97 -10.70 -3.09 3.26
C HIS A 97 -10.27 -4.25 4.15
N SER A 98 -9.86 -4.01 5.40
CA SER A 98 -9.42 -5.07 6.33
C SER A 98 -10.45 -6.20 6.45
N HIS A 99 -11.73 -5.86 6.59
CA HIS A 99 -12.83 -6.82 6.69
C HIS A 99 -13.01 -7.71 5.44
N LEU A 100 -12.48 -7.28 4.29
CA LEU A 100 -12.61 -7.95 2.99
C LEU A 100 -11.35 -8.73 2.62
N THR A 101 -10.21 -8.34 3.18
CA THR A 101 -8.88 -8.89 2.85
C THR A 101 -8.17 -9.50 4.05
N SER A 102 -8.85 -9.64 5.19
CA SER A 102 -8.36 -10.45 6.32
C SER A 102 -8.62 -11.91 5.97
N ILE A 103 -7.59 -12.60 5.50
CA ILE A 103 -7.58 -14.07 5.46
C ILE A 103 -7.50 -14.56 6.93
N PRO A 104 -8.29 -15.57 7.36
CA PRO A 104 -8.12 -16.25 8.64
C PRO A 104 -6.78 -16.98 8.78
#